data_AF-A0A5C2H5F1-F1
#
_entry.id   AF-A0A5C2H5F1-F1
#
_cell.length_a   1.000
_cell.length_b   1.000
_cell.length_c   1.000
_cell.angle_alpha   90.00
_cell.angle_beta   90.00
_cell.angle_gamma   90.00
#
_symmetry.space_group_name_H-M   'P 1'
#
loop_
_entity.id
_entity.type
_entity.pdbx_description
1 polymer ?
#
loop_
_entity_poly.entity_id
_entity_poly.type
_entity_poly.pdbx_seq_one_letter_code
_entity_poly.pdbx_strand_id
1 'polypeptide(L)'
;MIKTYLLKFIKGELSLKVTFWAWFVLFSFVLEYFISPIFNISETLSVIYFIFMFIYTFAIFLAVFKSANRFEGSKVWSYLAKAIITINLFLSVSYFIELFQETYLEDYSITQEINFYKENLPLRVDLNTELIDINKKENTIQYVYKLYNTESFTALEKRKFIKQVQNSLCEEEGSQNILKKDYTLEYQYVDKNENNFLDIITDKSVCGESIYDLDILKEILRQRGEL
;
A
#
# COMPACT_ATOMS: atom_id res chain seq x y z
N MET A 1 42.36 3.58 -3.64
CA MET A 1 42.18 2.15 -3.32
C MET A 1 40.72 1.71 -3.44
N ILE A 2 39.76 2.38 -2.77
CA ILE A 2 38.31 2.05 -2.81
C ILE A 2 37.69 2.14 -4.23
N LYS A 3 37.97 3.22 -4.98
CA LYS A 3 37.48 3.36 -6.37
C LYS A 3 37.88 2.18 -7.25
N THR A 4 39.12 1.71 -7.13
CA THR A 4 39.64 0.58 -7.89
C THR A 4 38.93 -0.72 -7.52
N TYR A 5 38.62 -0.92 -6.24
CA TYR A 5 37.88 -2.10 -5.76
C TYR A 5 36.43 -2.12 -6.25
N LEU A 6 35.69 -1.00 -6.14
CA LEU A 6 34.31 -0.91 -6.60
C LEU A 6 34.18 -1.12 -8.12
N LEU A 7 35.12 -0.60 -8.89
CA LEU A 7 35.19 -0.86 -10.34
C LEU A 7 35.41 -2.35 -10.64
N LYS A 8 36.29 -3.03 -9.90
CA LYS A 8 36.51 -4.48 -10.03
C LYS A 8 35.26 -5.28 -9.66
N PHE A 9 34.55 -4.85 -8.61
CA PHE A 9 33.28 -5.45 -8.18
C PHE A 9 32.21 -5.37 -9.27
N ILE A 10 31.92 -4.18 -9.81
CA ILE A 10 30.90 -3.99 -10.86
C ILE A 10 31.30 -4.67 -12.19
N LYS A 11 32.60 -4.77 -12.47
CA LYS A 11 33.12 -5.52 -13.64
C LYS A 11 33.06 -7.04 -13.46
N GLY A 12 32.78 -7.54 -12.26
CA GLY A 12 32.78 -8.98 -11.96
C GLY A 12 34.18 -9.59 -11.98
N GLU A 13 35.22 -8.81 -11.65
CA GLU A 13 36.60 -9.28 -11.51
C GLU A 13 36.89 -9.88 -10.13
N LEU A 14 35.96 -9.69 -9.18
CA LEU A 14 36.04 -10.31 -7.87
C LEU A 14 35.54 -11.77 -7.92
N SER A 15 36.13 -12.60 -7.07
CA SER A 15 35.74 -14.01 -7.00
C SER A 15 34.26 -14.16 -6.67
N LEU A 16 33.58 -15.10 -7.34
CA LEU A 16 32.15 -15.36 -7.13
C LEU A 16 31.82 -15.62 -5.65
N LYS A 17 32.69 -16.30 -4.89
CA LYS A 17 32.49 -16.56 -3.46
C LYS A 17 32.37 -15.26 -2.65
N VAL A 18 33.26 -14.31 -2.90
CA VAL A 18 33.26 -13.01 -2.20
C VAL A 18 32.07 -12.17 -2.64
N THR A 19 31.83 -12.07 -3.94
CA THR A 19 30.71 -11.29 -4.48
C THR A 19 29.36 -11.83 -4.01
N PHE A 20 29.20 -13.16 -3.92
CA PHE A 20 27.95 -13.77 -3.48
C PHE A 20 27.78 -13.73 -1.96
N TRP A 21 28.73 -14.25 -1.18
CA TRP A 21 28.53 -14.37 0.27
C TRP A 21 28.71 -13.06 1.02
N ALA A 22 29.77 -12.30 0.71
CA ALA A 22 30.04 -11.06 1.42
C ALA A 22 29.15 -9.94 0.92
N TRP A 23 29.12 -9.73 -0.40
CA TRP A 23 28.41 -8.59 -0.97
C TRP A 23 26.93 -8.81 -1.19
N PHE A 24 26.48 -10.00 -1.59
CA PHE A 24 25.05 -10.24 -1.74
C PHE A 24 24.42 -10.66 -0.42
N VAL A 25 24.81 -11.79 0.17
CA VAL A 25 24.13 -12.33 1.36
C VAL A 25 24.38 -11.47 2.60
N LEU A 26 25.64 -11.29 3.01
CA LEU A 26 25.97 -10.66 4.28
C LEU A 26 25.67 -9.16 4.27
N PHE A 27 26.04 -8.43 3.22
CA PHE A 27 25.76 -7.01 3.15
C PHE A 27 24.26 -6.71 3.04
N SER A 28 23.49 -7.51 2.27
CA SER A 28 22.02 -7.35 2.26
C SER A 28 21.41 -7.61 3.63
N PHE A 29 21.90 -8.62 4.37
CA PHE A 29 21.47 -8.86 5.75
C PHE A 29 21.78 -7.65 6.66
N VAL A 30 22.96 -7.05 6.53
CA VAL A 30 23.31 -5.85 7.31
C VAL A 30 22.37 -4.69 6.97
N LEU A 31 22.13 -4.45 5.68
CA LEU A 31 21.23 -3.40 5.22
C LEU A 31 19.82 -3.58 5.75
N GLU A 32 19.29 -4.81 5.70
CA GLU A 32 17.91 -5.10 6.10
C GLU A 32 17.72 -5.01 7.61
N TYR A 33 18.58 -5.68 8.40
CA TYR A 33 18.32 -5.83 9.84
C TYR A 33 18.86 -4.69 10.69
N PHE A 34 19.94 -4.03 10.25
CA PHE A 34 20.58 -2.98 11.05
C PHE A 34 20.31 -1.59 10.51
N ILE A 35 20.24 -1.43 9.18
CA ILE A 35 20.11 -0.10 8.57
C ILE A 35 18.65 0.28 8.33
N SER A 36 17.82 -0.63 7.83
CA SER A 36 16.39 -0.37 7.55
C SER A 36 15.65 0.29 8.72
N PRO A 37 15.77 -0.18 9.99
CA PRO A 37 15.05 0.42 11.12
C PRO A 37 15.42 1.88 11.38
N ILE A 38 16.66 2.27 11.08
CA ILE A 38 17.16 3.64 11.29
C ILE A 38 16.53 4.59 10.26
N PHE A 39 16.35 4.13 9.02
CA PHE A 39 15.80 4.95 7.94
C PHE A 39 14.27 5.00 7.95
N ASN A 40 13.60 4.06 8.61
CA ASN A 40 12.14 4.05 8.76
C ASN A 40 11.61 4.99 9.86
N ILE A 41 12.47 5.77 10.52
CA ILE A 41 12.05 6.75 11.54
C ILE A 41 11.31 7.94 10.90
N SER A 42 11.62 8.27 9.65
CA SER A 42 10.90 9.32 8.91
C SER A 42 10.58 8.88 7.49
N GLU A 43 9.43 9.34 6.99
CA GLU A 43 8.95 9.02 5.66
C GLU A 43 9.97 9.42 4.57
N THR A 44 10.56 10.60 4.69
CA THR A 44 11.58 11.09 3.73
C THR A 44 12.83 10.21 3.72
N LEU A 45 13.31 9.79 4.90
CA LEU A 45 14.48 8.91 4.98
C LEU A 45 14.16 7.51 4.44
N SER A 46 12.93 7.03 4.66
CA SER A 46 12.46 5.75 4.14
C SER A 46 12.46 5.75 2.60
N VAL A 47 11.94 6.80 1.95
CA VAL A 47 11.98 6.95 0.49
C VAL A 47 13.42 6.98 -0.05
N ILE A 48 14.32 7.73 0.61
CA ILE A 48 15.73 7.79 0.21
C ILE A 48 16.40 6.40 0.31
N TYR A 49 16.17 5.69 1.42
CA TYR A 49 16.69 4.35 1.64
C TYR A 49 16.17 3.37 0.59
N PHE A 50 14.90 3.44 0.26
CA PHE A 50 14.27 2.59 -0.74
C PHE A 50 14.88 2.79 -2.14
N ILE A 51 15.09 4.04 -2.57
CA ILE A 51 15.78 4.34 -3.84
C ILE A 51 17.22 3.79 -3.82
N PHE A 52 17.93 3.95 -2.70
CA PHE A 52 19.27 3.41 -2.53
C PHE A 52 19.30 1.87 -2.64
N MET A 53 18.35 1.18 -2.00
CA MET A 53 18.21 -0.28 -2.05
C MET A 53 17.91 -0.78 -3.46
N PHE A 54 17.08 -0.06 -4.21
CA PHE A 54 16.80 -0.39 -5.61
C PHE A 54 18.07 -0.31 -6.47
N ILE A 55 18.85 0.77 -6.35
CA ILE A 55 20.13 0.93 -7.06
C ILE A 55 21.12 -0.18 -6.67
N TYR A 56 21.22 -0.45 -5.37
CA TYR A 56 22.10 -1.50 -4.85
C TYR A 56 21.73 -2.89 -5.41
N THR A 57 20.43 -3.21 -5.48
CA THR A 57 19.92 -4.47 -6.05
C THR A 57 20.37 -4.67 -7.50
N PHE A 58 20.26 -3.63 -8.33
CA PHE A 58 20.77 -3.69 -9.71
C PHE A 58 22.30 -3.85 -9.77
N ALA A 59 23.02 -3.13 -8.92
CA ALA A 59 24.48 -3.21 -8.88
C ALA A 59 24.97 -4.61 -8.48
N ILE A 60 24.38 -5.20 -7.43
CA ILE A 60 24.74 -6.55 -6.97
C ILE A 60 24.34 -7.61 -8.00
N PHE A 61 23.19 -7.47 -8.66
CA PHE A 61 22.80 -8.34 -9.76
C PHE A 61 23.87 -8.37 -10.86
N LEU A 62 24.29 -7.21 -11.36
CA LEU A 62 25.32 -7.12 -12.39
C LEU A 62 26.66 -7.70 -11.92
N ALA A 63 27.06 -7.41 -10.67
CA ALA A 63 28.31 -7.88 -10.11
C ALA A 63 28.34 -9.41 -9.97
N VAL A 64 27.31 -10.01 -9.38
CA VAL A 64 27.21 -11.47 -9.19
C VAL A 64 27.08 -12.18 -10.54
N PHE A 65 26.22 -11.67 -11.44
CA PHE A 65 25.99 -12.30 -12.74
C PHE A 65 27.28 -12.31 -13.60
N LYS A 66 28.02 -11.19 -13.64
CA LYS A 66 29.31 -11.09 -14.33
C LYS A 66 30.38 -11.96 -13.65
N SER A 67 30.46 -11.95 -12.32
CA SER A 67 31.40 -12.79 -11.57
C SER A 67 31.14 -14.28 -11.83
N ALA A 68 29.87 -14.68 -11.92
CA ALA A 68 29.46 -16.05 -12.21
C ALA A 68 29.79 -16.46 -13.65
N ASN A 69 29.69 -15.55 -14.63
CA ASN A 69 30.12 -15.82 -16.01
C ASN A 69 31.62 -16.08 -16.15
N ARG A 70 32.44 -15.45 -15.29
CA ARG A 70 33.89 -15.61 -15.28
C ARG A 70 34.38 -16.69 -14.32
N PHE A 71 33.46 -17.39 -13.65
CA PHE A 71 33.81 -18.37 -12.64
C PHE A 71 34.29 -19.67 -13.30
N GLU A 72 35.58 -19.98 -13.14
CA GLU A 72 36.21 -21.17 -13.70
C GLU A 72 36.00 -22.45 -12.87
N GLY A 73 35.39 -22.33 -11.68
CA GLY A 73 35.12 -23.47 -10.79
C GLY A 73 33.90 -24.30 -11.21
N SER A 74 33.20 -24.87 -10.21
CA SER A 74 31.99 -25.67 -10.48
C SER A 74 30.94 -24.87 -11.26
N LYS A 75 30.55 -25.39 -12.44
CA LYS A 75 29.50 -24.81 -13.27
C LYS A 75 28.16 -24.78 -12.54
N VAL A 76 27.86 -25.80 -11.72
CA VAL A 76 26.64 -25.87 -10.90
C VAL A 76 26.54 -24.66 -9.98
N TRP A 77 27.64 -24.28 -9.33
CA TRP A 77 27.67 -23.12 -8.44
C TRP A 77 27.45 -21.80 -9.20
N SER A 78 28.03 -21.66 -10.39
CA SER A 78 27.79 -20.50 -11.26
C SER A 78 26.31 -20.38 -11.66
N TYR A 79 25.68 -21.49 -12.06
CA TYR A 79 24.26 -21.51 -12.43
C TYR A 79 23.35 -21.18 -11.25
N LEU A 80 23.59 -21.78 -10.07
CA LEU A 80 22.80 -21.50 -8.88
C LEU A 80 22.89 -20.03 -8.46
N ALA A 81 24.10 -19.46 -8.45
CA ALA A 81 24.29 -18.05 -8.12
C ALA A 81 23.52 -17.12 -9.08
N LYS A 82 23.52 -17.43 -10.38
CA LYS A 82 22.73 -16.69 -11.38
C LYS A 82 21.23 -16.82 -11.15
N ALA A 83 20.75 -18.04 -10.88
CA ALA A 83 19.34 -18.28 -10.64
C ALA A 83 18.86 -17.49 -9.41
N ILE A 84 19.57 -17.62 -8.29
CA ILE A 84 19.24 -16.92 -7.03
C ILE A 84 19.24 -15.41 -7.23
N ILE A 85 20.28 -14.84 -7.86
CA ILE A 85 20.34 -13.38 -8.02
C ILE A 85 19.30 -12.85 -9.00
N THR A 86 18.91 -13.65 -10.00
CA THR A 86 17.84 -13.28 -10.94
C THR A 86 16.48 -13.30 -10.25
N ILE A 87 16.21 -14.32 -9.42
CA ILE A 87 15.00 -14.38 -8.61
C ILE A 87 14.95 -13.19 -7.65
N ASN A 88 16.07 -12.88 -6.98
CA ASN A 88 16.14 -11.73 -6.08
C ASN A 88 15.84 -10.41 -6.82
N LEU A 89 16.45 -10.17 -7.99
CA LEU A 89 16.13 -8.97 -8.78
C LEU A 89 14.65 -8.91 -9.14
N PHE A 90 14.05 -10.02 -9.56
CA PHE A 90 12.63 -10.07 -9.90
C PHE A 90 11.76 -9.69 -8.69
N LEU A 91 11.99 -10.32 -7.53
CA LEU A 91 11.23 -10.04 -6.31
C LEU A 91 11.40 -8.58 -5.87
N SER A 92 12.62 -8.04 -5.91
CA SER A 92 12.89 -6.65 -5.55
C SER A 92 12.24 -5.66 -6.50
N VAL A 93 12.17 -5.95 -7.80
CA VAL A 93 11.47 -5.10 -8.77
C VAL A 93 9.96 -5.16 -8.54
N SER A 94 9.39 -6.33 -8.27
CA SER A 94 7.96 -6.46 -7.94
C SER A 94 7.60 -5.65 -6.70
N TYR A 95 8.37 -5.81 -5.62
CA TYR A 95 8.21 -5.02 -4.41
C TYR A 95 8.37 -3.52 -4.68
N PHE A 96 9.32 -3.15 -5.54
CA PHE A 96 9.51 -1.75 -5.89
C PHE A 96 8.28 -1.14 -6.58
N ILE A 97 7.71 -1.89 -7.53
CA ILE A 97 6.52 -1.47 -8.26
C ILE A 97 5.34 -1.32 -7.31
N GLU A 98 5.13 -2.27 -6.41
CA GLU A 98 4.03 -2.24 -5.44
C GLU A 98 4.10 -0.98 -4.55
N LEU A 99 5.24 -0.73 -3.93
CA LEU A 99 5.45 0.48 -3.12
C LEU A 99 5.35 1.77 -3.93
N PHE A 100 5.88 1.78 -5.15
CA PHE A 100 5.77 2.95 -6.02
C PHE A 100 4.32 3.25 -6.38
N GLN A 101 3.54 2.21 -6.69
CA GLN A 101 2.11 2.35 -6.96
C GLN A 101 1.37 2.83 -5.71
N GLU A 102 1.63 2.27 -4.53
CA GLU A 102 1.00 2.70 -3.29
C GLU A 102 1.33 4.15 -2.91
N THR A 103 2.59 4.57 -3.12
CA THR A 103 3.07 5.90 -2.74
C THR A 103 2.68 6.99 -3.74
N TYR A 104 2.72 6.71 -5.04
CA TYR A 104 2.56 7.72 -6.09
C TYR A 104 1.27 7.58 -6.90
N LEU A 105 0.60 6.43 -6.89
CA LEU A 105 -0.71 6.25 -7.52
C LEU A 105 -1.78 6.20 -6.43
N GLU A 106 -2.30 7.37 -6.06
CA GLU A 106 -3.32 7.52 -5.00
C GLU A 106 -4.53 6.59 -5.18
N ASP A 107 -4.83 6.24 -6.43
CA ASP A 107 -5.94 5.38 -6.85
C ASP A 107 -5.70 3.89 -6.68
N TYR A 108 -4.44 3.43 -6.58
CA TYR A 108 -4.11 2.02 -6.65
C TYR A 108 -4.57 1.24 -5.42
N SER A 109 -4.27 1.73 -4.22
CA SER A 109 -4.68 1.08 -2.96
C SER A 109 -6.21 1.01 -2.83
N ILE A 110 -6.90 2.11 -3.15
CA ILE A 110 -8.37 2.18 -3.18
C ILE A 110 -8.94 1.16 -4.17
N THR A 111 -8.36 1.05 -5.36
CA THR A 111 -8.84 0.11 -6.38
C THR A 111 -8.63 -1.35 -5.96
N GLN A 112 -7.49 -1.66 -5.33
CA GLN A 112 -7.23 -3.01 -4.82
C GLN A 112 -8.16 -3.39 -3.68
N GLU A 113 -8.42 -2.46 -2.75
CA GLU A 113 -9.39 -2.65 -1.68
C GLU A 113 -10.80 -2.90 -2.23
N ILE A 114 -11.24 -2.10 -3.21
CA ILE A 114 -12.54 -2.31 -3.88
C ILE A 114 -12.60 -3.69 -4.57
N ASN A 115 -11.54 -4.09 -5.28
CA ASN A 115 -11.49 -5.40 -5.93
C ASN A 115 -11.55 -6.54 -4.91
N PHE A 116 -10.83 -6.42 -3.80
CA PHE A 116 -10.89 -7.38 -2.71
C PHE A 116 -12.31 -7.52 -2.14
N TYR A 117 -13.01 -6.41 -1.89
CA TYR A 117 -14.39 -6.49 -1.45
C TYR A 117 -15.30 -7.11 -2.52
N LYS A 118 -15.14 -6.76 -3.79
CA LYS A 118 -15.93 -7.32 -4.92
C LYS A 118 -15.87 -8.84 -4.99
N GLU A 119 -14.72 -9.43 -4.73
CA GLU A 119 -14.56 -10.90 -4.73
C GLU A 119 -15.37 -11.59 -3.61
N ASN A 120 -15.74 -10.85 -2.57
CA ASN A 120 -16.42 -11.36 -1.39
C ASN A 120 -17.89 -10.92 -1.26
N LEU A 121 -18.43 -10.21 -2.26
CA LEU A 121 -19.82 -9.77 -2.25
C LEU A 121 -20.81 -10.94 -2.46
N PRO A 122 -22.02 -10.87 -1.86
CA PRO A 122 -22.50 -9.82 -0.96
C PRO A 122 -21.95 -9.96 0.47
N LEU A 123 -21.72 -8.82 1.14
CA LEU A 123 -21.19 -8.75 2.50
C LEU A 123 -22.26 -8.26 3.48
N ARG A 124 -22.55 -9.05 4.53
CA ARG A 124 -23.44 -8.61 5.61
C ARG A 124 -22.74 -7.61 6.52
N VAL A 125 -23.26 -6.39 6.60
CA VAL A 125 -22.80 -5.38 7.57
C VAL A 125 -23.51 -5.57 8.89
N ASP A 126 -24.82 -5.82 8.84
CA ASP A 126 -25.64 -6.08 10.01
C ASP A 126 -26.82 -7.02 9.67
N LEU A 127 -27.76 -7.20 10.60
CA LEU A 127 -28.93 -8.08 10.42
C LEU A 127 -29.92 -7.62 9.34
N ASN A 128 -29.88 -6.34 8.95
CA ASN A 128 -30.81 -5.67 8.04
C ASN A 128 -30.14 -5.02 6.82
N THR A 129 -28.80 -5.01 6.76
CA THR A 129 -28.01 -4.32 5.74
C THR A 129 -26.96 -5.24 5.12
N GLU A 130 -26.97 -5.35 3.79
CA GLU A 130 -25.98 -6.10 3.01
C GLU A 130 -25.34 -5.20 1.96
N LEU A 131 -24.01 -5.14 1.89
CA LEU A 131 -23.29 -4.54 0.78
C LEU A 131 -23.35 -5.51 -0.40
N ILE A 132 -23.92 -5.07 -1.52
CA ILE A 132 -24.17 -5.91 -2.69
C ILE A 132 -23.34 -5.50 -3.91
N ASP A 133 -22.86 -4.26 -3.97
CA ASP A 133 -21.97 -3.79 -5.04
C ASP A 133 -21.11 -2.62 -4.53
N ILE A 134 -19.95 -2.43 -5.17
CA ILE A 134 -19.07 -1.30 -4.96
C ILE A 134 -18.54 -0.86 -6.32
N ASN A 135 -18.69 0.38 -6.74
CA ASN A 135 -18.18 0.86 -8.01
C ASN A 135 -17.32 2.10 -7.83
N LYS A 136 -16.23 2.18 -8.58
CA LYS A 136 -15.39 3.37 -8.65
C LYS A 136 -15.59 4.03 -10.01
N LYS A 137 -15.93 5.31 -10.00
CA LYS A 137 -15.95 6.15 -11.20
C LYS A 137 -15.19 7.45 -10.90
N GLU A 138 -14.01 7.58 -11.48
CA GLU A 138 -13.11 8.72 -11.21
C GLU A 138 -12.87 8.84 -9.69
N ASN A 139 -13.16 10.00 -9.12
CA ASN A 139 -13.02 10.25 -7.68
C ASN A 139 -14.28 9.92 -6.87
N THR A 140 -15.27 9.25 -7.46
CA THR A 140 -16.48 8.81 -6.75
C THR A 140 -16.43 7.31 -6.50
N ILE A 141 -16.56 6.91 -5.24
CA ILE A 141 -16.71 5.50 -4.83
C ILE A 141 -18.14 5.30 -4.38
N GLN A 142 -18.89 4.52 -5.15
CA GLN A 142 -20.27 4.17 -4.90
C GLN A 142 -20.36 2.82 -4.18
N TYR A 143 -20.99 2.78 -3.03
CA TYR A 143 -21.30 1.56 -2.28
C TYR A 143 -22.81 1.33 -2.34
N VAL A 144 -23.23 0.17 -2.82
CA VAL A 144 -24.65 -0.18 -2.96
C VAL A 144 -25.03 -1.16 -1.84
N TYR A 145 -25.90 -0.72 -0.95
CA TYR A 145 -26.40 -1.48 0.19
C TYR A 145 -27.86 -1.87 -0.01
N LYS A 146 -28.19 -3.13 0.25
CA LYS A 146 -29.55 -3.65 0.32
C LYS A 146 -30.07 -3.57 1.75
N LEU A 147 -31.18 -2.86 1.93
CA LEU A 147 -31.90 -2.76 3.20
C LEU A 147 -33.14 -3.65 3.20
N TYR A 148 -33.22 -4.56 4.15
CA TYR A 148 -34.35 -5.47 4.28
C TYR A 148 -35.58 -4.83 4.94
N ASN A 149 -35.41 -3.75 5.73
CA ASN A 149 -36.51 -3.13 6.45
C ASN A 149 -36.63 -1.62 6.15
N THR A 150 -37.35 -1.29 5.07
CA THR A 150 -37.50 0.10 4.57
C THR A 150 -38.92 0.65 4.71
N GLU A 151 -39.90 -0.17 5.06
CA GLU A 151 -41.35 0.11 4.90
C GLU A 151 -41.90 1.20 5.84
N SER A 152 -41.10 1.74 6.77
CA SER A 152 -41.57 2.67 7.81
C SER A 152 -40.80 3.98 7.95
N PHE A 153 -39.86 4.31 7.05
CA PHE A 153 -39.06 5.53 7.21
C PHE A 153 -39.81 6.80 6.80
N THR A 154 -40.12 7.63 7.78
CA THR A 154 -40.58 9.02 7.57
C THR A 154 -39.46 9.89 7.00
N ALA A 155 -39.83 11.03 6.41
CA ALA A 155 -38.86 12.01 5.91
C ALA A 155 -37.94 12.59 7.01
N LEU A 156 -38.37 12.57 8.27
CA LEU A 156 -37.54 12.97 9.41
C LEU A 156 -36.51 11.88 9.74
N GLU A 157 -36.93 10.62 9.75
CA GLU A 157 -36.04 9.48 10.01
C GLU A 157 -34.99 9.32 8.92
N LYS A 158 -35.37 9.49 7.63
CA LYS A 158 -34.40 9.53 6.53
C LYS A 158 -33.34 10.61 6.75
N ARG A 159 -33.74 11.82 7.15
CA ARG A 159 -32.79 12.92 7.44
C ARG A 159 -31.87 12.61 8.62
N LYS A 160 -32.37 11.96 9.66
CA LYS A 160 -31.55 11.51 10.80
C LYS A 160 -30.56 10.44 10.38
N PHE A 161 -31.01 9.47 9.60
CA PHE A 161 -30.17 8.38 9.08
C PHE A 161 -29.04 8.92 8.19
N ILE A 162 -29.34 9.85 7.27
CA ILE A 162 -28.33 10.54 6.45
C ILE A 162 -27.22 11.12 7.33
N LYS A 163 -27.60 11.90 8.35
CA LYS A 163 -26.65 12.54 9.26
C LYS A 163 -25.83 11.54 10.06
N GLN A 164 -26.44 10.44 10.50
CA GLN A 164 -25.73 9.40 11.27
C GLN A 164 -24.66 8.72 10.42
N VAL A 165 -25.00 8.34 9.19
CA VAL A 165 -24.04 7.75 8.25
C VAL A 165 -22.93 8.75 7.93
N GLN A 166 -23.27 9.99 7.59
CA GLN A 166 -22.28 11.04 7.31
C GLN A 166 -21.33 11.25 8.50
N ASN A 167 -21.85 11.39 9.72
CA ASN A 167 -21.01 11.53 10.92
C ASN A 167 -20.08 10.32 11.10
N SER A 168 -20.58 9.09 10.91
CA SER A 168 -19.76 7.88 11.00
C SER A 168 -18.62 7.90 9.97
N LEU A 169 -18.90 8.29 8.73
CA LEU A 169 -17.88 8.41 7.66
C LEU A 169 -16.88 9.53 7.94
N CYS A 170 -17.32 10.63 8.56
CA CYS A 170 -16.45 11.73 8.93
C CYS A 170 -15.54 11.41 10.13
N GLU A 171 -15.87 10.39 10.93
CA GLU A 171 -15.12 9.99 12.14
C GLU A 171 -14.27 8.72 11.94
N GLU A 172 -14.60 7.88 10.97
CA GLU A 172 -13.88 6.64 10.68
C GLU A 172 -12.57 6.91 9.93
N GLU A 173 -11.45 6.36 10.43
CA GLU A 173 -10.10 6.58 9.88
C GLU A 173 -9.98 6.20 8.39
N GLY A 174 -10.54 5.06 7.98
CA GLY A 174 -10.51 4.62 6.57
C GLY A 174 -11.24 5.61 5.65
N SER A 175 -12.44 6.02 6.06
CA SER A 175 -13.25 7.00 5.35
C SER A 175 -12.58 8.38 5.28
N GLN A 176 -11.98 8.84 6.39
CA GLN A 176 -11.21 10.10 6.41
C GLN A 176 -10.01 10.09 5.45
N ASN A 177 -9.27 8.97 5.38
CA ASN A 177 -8.11 8.85 4.49
C ASN A 177 -8.49 8.98 3.01
N ILE A 178 -9.69 8.52 2.65
CA ILE A 178 -10.24 8.67 1.30
C ILE A 178 -10.73 10.12 1.08
N LEU A 179 -11.54 10.67 2.00
CA LEU A 179 -12.11 12.02 1.89
C LEU A 179 -11.03 13.13 1.86
N LYS A 180 -9.91 12.96 2.57
CA LYS A 180 -8.77 13.90 2.56
C LYS A 180 -8.11 14.03 1.17
N LYS A 181 -8.21 12.97 0.35
CA LYS A 181 -7.71 12.91 -1.03
C LYS A 181 -8.74 13.43 -2.06
N ASP A 182 -9.73 14.20 -1.62
CA ASP A 182 -10.78 14.79 -2.45
C ASP A 182 -11.63 13.75 -3.24
N TYR A 183 -11.79 12.57 -2.65
CA TYR A 183 -12.76 11.57 -3.09
C TYR A 183 -14.16 11.86 -2.52
N THR A 184 -15.18 11.43 -3.27
CA THR A 184 -16.59 11.44 -2.87
C THR A 184 -17.04 10.02 -2.58
N LEU A 185 -17.62 9.81 -1.41
CA LEU A 185 -18.23 8.56 -1.00
C LEU A 185 -19.75 8.63 -1.23
N GLU A 186 -20.27 7.78 -2.11
CA GLU A 186 -21.69 7.69 -2.44
C GLU A 186 -22.25 6.37 -1.91
N TYR A 187 -23.10 6.44 -0.89
CA TYR A 187 -23.75 5.27 -0.29
C TYR A 187 -25.17 5.21 -0.80
N GLN A 188 -25.44 4.31 -1.75
CA GLN A 188 -26.75 4.04 -2.30
C GLN A 188 -27.42 2.92 -1.51
N TYR A 189 -28.60 3.18 -0.96
CA TYR A 189 -29.41 2.19 -0.27
C TYR A 189 -30.60 1.81 -1.14
N VAL A 190 -30.73 0.52 -1.44
CA VAL A 190 -31.85 -0.06 -2.19
C VAL A 190 -32.74 -0.90 -1.28
N ASP A 191 -34.02 -1.01 -1.63
CA ASP A 191 -34.97 -1.84 -0.91
C ASP A 191 -34.83 -3.34 -1.26
N LYS A 192 -35.69 -4.19 -0.68
CA LYS A 192 -35.76 -5.64 -0.97
C LYS A 192 -35.88 -5.96 -2.46
N ASN A 193 -36.52 -5.09 -3.23
CA ASN A 193 -36.79 -5.21 -4.67
C ASN A 193 -35.75 -4.47 -5.52
N GLU A 194 -34.65 -4.01 -4.93
CA GLU A 194 -33.57 -3.25 -5.59
C GLU A 194 -34.01 -1.89 -6.14
N ASN A 195 -35.13 -1.35 -5.64
CA ASN A 195 -35.48 0.04 -5.93
C ASN A 195 -34.67 0.97 -5.06
N ASN A 196 -34.22 2.09 -5.63
CA ASN A 196 -33.52 3.11 -4.86
C ASN A 196 -34.41 3.64 -3.71
N PHE A 197 -33.88 3.58 -2.50
CA PHE A 197 -34.56 4.01 -1.28
C PHE A 197 -33.98 5.32 -0.74
N LEU A 198 -32.66 5.46 -0.77
CA LEU A 198 -31.92 6.62 -0.27
C LEU A 198 -30.48 6.65 -0.80
N ASP A 199 -30.03 7.81 -1.25
CA ASP A 199 -28.62 8.06 -1.58
C ASP A 199 -28.01 9.01 -0.55
N ILE A 200 -26.80 8.70 -0.10
CA ILE A 200 -26.02 9.50 0.85
C ILE A 200 -24.69 9.85 0.19
N ILE A 201 -24.49 11.13 -0.08
CA ILE A 201 -23.23 11.64 -0.64
C ILE A 201 -22.45 12.30 0.49
N THR A 202 -21.19 11.90 0.63
CA THR A 202 -20.24 12.46 1.60
C THR A 202 -18.96 12.83 0.87
N ASP A 203 -18.62 14.11 0.94
CA ASP A 203 -17.34 14.63 0.46
C ASP A 203 -16.67 15.44 1.58
N LYS A 204 -15.48 15.95 1.31
CA LYS A 204 -14.71 16.78 2.24
C LYS A 204 -15.49 17.99 2.77
N SER A 205 -16.38 18.58 1.97
CA SER A 205 -17.18 19.74 2.37
C SER A 205 -18.27 19.39 3.37
N VAL A 206 -18.80 18.16 3.30
CA VAL A 206 -19.81 17.65 4.25
C VAL A 206 -19.21 17.47 5.64
N CYS A 207 -17.97 16.96 5.74
CA CYS A 207 -17.30 16.75 7.01
C CYS A 207 -16.61 18.02 7.56
N GLY A 208 -16.20 18.95 6.69
CA GLY A 208 -15.50 20.17 7.11
C GLY A 208 -14.11 19.86 7.71
N GLU A 209 -13.65 20.71 8.64
CA GLU A 209 -12.31 20.57 9.24
C GLU A 209 -12.18 19.37 10.21
N SER A 210 -13.30 18.76 10.64
CA SER A 210 -13.28 17.66 11.60
C SER A 210 -12.58 16.40 11.09
N ILE A 211 -12.36 16.28 9.77
CA ILE A 211 -11.59 15.18 9.18
C ILE A 211 -10.13 15.16 9.66
N TYR A 212 -9.60 16.28 10.16
CA TYR A 212 -8.22 16.39 10.65
C TYR A 212 -8.11 16.19 12.16
N ASP A 213 -9.23 16.09 12.89
CA ASP A 213 -9.22 16.02 14.36
C ASP A 213 -8.44 14.80 14.89
N LEU A 214 -8.55 13.66 14.19
CA LEU A 214 -7.79 12.45 14.52
C LEU A 214 -6.28 12.62 14.30
N ASP A 215 -5.87 13.34 13.26
CA ASP A 215 -4.44 13.61 12.99
C ASP A 215 -3.86 14.55 14.06
N ILE A 216 -4.64 15.59 14.42
CA ILE A 216 -4.28 16.53 15.48
C ILE A 216 -4.13 15.79 16.81
N LEU A 217 -5.06 14.90 17.15
CA LEU A 217 -4.99 14.11 18.38
C LEU A 217 -3.77 13.18 18.38
N LYS A 218 -3.50 12.47 17.27
CA LYS A 218 -2.32 11.61 17.13
C LYS A 218 -1.02 12.41 17.31
N GLU A 219 -0.93 13.60 16.72
CA GLU A 219 0.25 14.46 16.87
C GLU A 219 0.43 14.95 18.32
N ILE A 220 -0.65 15.29 19.01
CA ILE A 220 -0.61 15.66 20.45
C ILE A 220 -0.12 14.49 21.31
N LEU A 221 -0.64 13.28 21.07
CA LEU A 221 -0.25 12.08 21.82
C LEU A 221 1.21 11.71 21.56
N ARG A 222 1.67 11.82 20.31
CA ARG A 222 3.08 11.61 19.93
C ARG A 222 4.01 12.59 20.65
N GLN A 223 3.63 13.86 20.76
CA GLN A 223 4.40 14.86 21.51
C GLN A 223 4.45 14.56 23.02
N ARG A 224 3.47 13.83 23.57
CA ARG A 224 3.42 13.41 24.97
C ARG A 224 4.11 12.07 25.24
N GLY A 225 4.54 11.35 24.21
CA GLY A 225 5.12 10.01 24.35
C GLY A 225 4.11 8.94 24.78
N GLU A 226 2.83 9.17 24.50
CA GLU A 226 1.72 8.25 24.81
C GLU A 226 1.39 7.33 23.61
N LEU A 227 2.21 7.39 22.56
CA LEU A 227 2.13 6.66 21.29
C LEU A 227 3.54 6.24 20.84
#